data_AF-A0A2H0M237-F1
#
_entry.id   AF-A0A2H0M237-F1
#
_cell.length_a   1.000
_cell.length_b   1.000
_cell.length_c   1.000
_cell.angle_alpha   90.00
_cell.angle_beta   90.00
_cell.angle_gamma   90.00
#
_symmetry.space_group_name_H-M   'P 1'
#
loop_
_entity.id
_entity.type
_entity.pdbx_description
1 polymer ?
#
loop_
_entity_poly.entity_id
_entity_poly.type
_entity_poly.pdbx_seq_one_letter_code
_entity_poly.pdbx_strand_id
1 'polypeptide(L)'
;MKNKIKINLTMEASMAKALISPTEIGKIYGISYQTVNYYTNLGLLMVKKRNANSRLYDSRQVGVCLKKIDNLKSQGYSLKLICNLLRKG
;
A
#
# COMPACT_ATOMS: atom_id res chain seq x y z
N MET A 1 -7.51 21.73 -4.17
CA MET A 1 -7.73 21.48 -2.72
C MET A 1 -8.74 20.39 -2.38
N LYS A 2 -9.80 20.15 -3.17
CA LYS A 2 -10.86 19.16 -2.86
C LYS A 2 -10.41 17.69 -2.78
N ASN A 3 -9.28 17.33 -3.39
CA ASN A 3 -8.78 15.94 -3.43
C ASN A 3 -8.09 15.50 -2.14
N LYS A 4 -7.35 16.41 -1.47
CA LYS A 4 -6.61 16.12 -0.21
C LYS A 4 -7.54 15.86 0.99
N ILE A 5 -8.71 16.48 1.01
CA ILE A 5 -9.68 16.33 2.10
C ILE A 5 -10.43 15.00 1.96
N LYS A 6 -10.82 14.63 0.73
CA LYS A 6 -11.45 13.32 0.46
C LYS A 6 -10.52 12.14 0.79
N ILE A 7 -9.24 12.20 0.41
CA ILE A 7 -8.29 11.11 0.73
C ILE A 7 -8.12 10.93 2.24
N ASN A 8 -8.03 12.00 3.04
CA ASN A 8 -7.93 11.88 4.50
C ASN A 8 -9.16 11.22 5.13
N LEU A 9 -10.37 11.61 4.69
CA LEU A 9 -11.62 11.00 5.18
C LEU A 9 -11.72 9.51 4.82
N THR A 10 -11.22 9.13 3.63
CA THR A 10 -11.22 7.73 3.18
C THR A 10 -10.14 6.91 3.89
N MET A 11 -9.00 7.53 4.20
CA MET A 11 -7.91 6.92 4.99
C MET A 11 -8.38 6.57 6.40
N GLU A 12 -9.05 7.49 7.11
CA GLU A 12 -9.52 7.24 8.47
C GLU A 12 -10.58 6.14 8.54
N ALA A 13 -11.56 6.15 7.63
CA ALA A 13 -12.57 5.10 7.55
C ALA A 13 -11.97 3.71 7.19
N SER A 14 -10.91 3.68 6.38
CA SER A 14 -10.22 2.43 6.02
C SER A 14 -9.28 1.90 7.10
N MET A 15 -8.71 2.76 7.94
CA MET A 15 -7.88 2.37 9.08
C MET A 15 -8.69 1.70 10.20
N ALA A 16 -10.00 1.95 10.25
CA ALA A 16 -10.93 1.18 11.09
C ALA A 16 -11.13 -0.26 10.59
N LYS A 17 -10.98 -0.50 9.27
CA LYS A 17 -11.07 -1.84 8.69
C LYS A 17 -9.72 -2.55 8.76
N ALA A 18 -9.66 -3.68 9.45
CA ALA A 18 -8.42 -4.44 9.63
C ALA A 18 -7.85 -5.00 8.31
N LEU A 19 -8.71 -5.41 7.38
CA LEU A 19 -8.32 -6.05 6.12
C LEU A 19 -8.89 -5.32 4.90
N ILE A 20 -8.04 -5.02 3.93
CA ILE A 20 -8.39 -4.31 2.68
C ILE A 20 -7.95 -5.11 1.44
N SER A 21 -8.72 -4.99 0.36
CA SER A 21 -8.45 -5.59 -0.95
C SER A 21 -7.52 -4.73 -1.81
N PRO A 22 -6.91 -5.25 -2.90
CA PRO A 22 -6.06 -4.44 -3.75
C PRO A 22 -6.81 -3.25 -4.39
N THR A 23 -8.09 -3.42 -4.69
CA THR A 23 -8.95 -2.34 -5.22
C THR A 23 -9.15 -1.24 -4.19
N GLU A 24 -9.36 -1.58 -2.92
CA GLU A 24 -9.44 -0.59 -1.83
C GLU A 24 -8.10 0.11 -1.65
N ILE A 25 -6.97 -0.61 -1.67
CA ILE A 25 -5.63 0.00 -1.61
C ILE A 25 -5.46 1.04 -2.72
N GLY A 26 -5.82 0.69 -3.96
CA GLY A 26 -5.68 1.63 -5.08
C GLY A 26 -6.53 2.89 -4.90
N LYS A 27 -7.77 2.75 -4.40
CA LYS A 27 -8.66 3.88 -4.10
C LYS A 27 -8.14 4.77 -2.97
N ILE A 28 -7.61 4.17 -1.90
CA ILE A 28 -7.14 4.90 -0.71
C ILE A 28 -5.84 5.66 -1.00
N TYR A 29 -4.87 5.00 -1.65
CA TYR A 29 -3.52 5.52 -1.84
C TYR A 29 -3.28 6.11 -3.22
N GLY A 30 -4.29 6.12 -4.10
CA GLY A 30 -4.18 6.70 -5.44
C GLY A 30 -3.20 5.95 -6.37
N ILE A 31 -3.02 4.65 -6.17
CA ILE A 31 -2.14 3.80 -6.99
C ILE A 31 -2.95 2.82 -7.82
N SER A 32 -2.44 2.46 -9.00
CA SER A 32 -3.13 1.50 -9.86
C SER A 32 -3.12 0.09 -9.27
N TYR A 33 -4.09 -0.74 -9.67
CA TYR A 33 -4.14 -2.15 -9.29
C TYR A 33 -2.85 -2.89 -9.71
N GLN A 34 -2.29 -2.51 -10.87
CA GLN A 34 -1.02 -3.02 -11.38
C GLN A 34 0.14 -2.68 -10.44
N THR A 35 0.19 -1.47 -9.89
CA THR A 35 1.20 -1.08 -8.89
C THR A 35 1.04 -1.89 -7.60
N VAL A 36 -0.19 -2.11 -7.13
CA VAL A 36 -0.45 -2.97 -5.97
C VAL A 36 0.04 -4.39 -6.22
N ASN A 37 -0.25 -4.96 -7.40
CA ASN A 37 0.24 -6.28 -7.79
C ASN A 37 1.75 -6.34 -7.84
N TYR A 38 2.36 -5.34 -8.45
CA TYR A 38 3.80 -5.27 -8.61
C TYR A 38 4.49 -5.23 -7.24
N TYR A 39 4.03 -4.37 -6.32
CA TYR A 39 4.56 -4.32 -4.96
C TYR A 39 4.30 -5.61 -4.17
N THR A 40 3.18 -6.28 -4.40
CA THR A 40 2.91 -7.60 -3.82
C THR A 40 3.91 -8.64 -4.33
N ASN A 41 4.16 -8.68 -5.65
CA ASN A 41 5.10 -9.61 -6.27
C ASN A 41 6.56 -9.35 -5.86
N LEU A 42 6.90 -8.09 -5.58
CA LEU A 42 8.19 -7.70 -5.02
C LEU A 42 8.34 -8.03 -3.52
N GLY A 43 7.27 -8.50 -2.87
CA GLY A 43 7.25 -8.82 -1.43
C GLY A 43 7.13 -7.59 -0.53
N LEU A 44 6.85 -6.40 -1.08
CA LEU A 44 6.65 -5.17 -0.30
C LEU A 44 5.29 -5.14 0.40
N LEU A 45 4.24 -5.67 -0.25
CA LEU A 45 2.91 -5.80 0.34
C LEU A 45 2.63 -7.26 0.66
N MET A 46 2.49 -7.59 1.94
CA MET A 46 2.27 -8.95 2.40
C MET A 46 0.78 -9.29 2.40
N VAL A 47 0.42 -10.36 1.69
CA VAL A 47 -0.95 -10.90 1.71
C VAL A 47 -1.20 -11.52 3.08
N LYS A 48 -2.16 -10.99 3.83
CA LYS A 48 -2.51 -11.47 5.18
C LYS A 48 -3.50 -12.62 5.14
N LYS A 49 -4.46 -12.56 4.22
CA LYS A 49 -5.49 -13.60 4.03
C LYS A 49 -5.87 -13.69 2.56
N ARG A 50 -6.28 -14.87 2.13
CA ARG A 50 -7.01 -15.05 0.86
C ARG A 50 -8.46 -15.37 1.19
N ASN A 51 -9.39 -14.65 0.56
CA ASN A 51 -10.81 -14.98 0.60
C ASN A 51 -11.26 -15.31 -0.81
N ALA A 52 -11.55 -16.59 -1.06
CA ALA A 52 -11.70 -17.14 -2.41
C ALA A 52 -10.54 -16.68 -3.32
N ASN A 53 -10.87 -15.96 -4.41
CA ASN A 53 -9.92 -15.46 -5.40
C ASN A 53 -9.34 -14.07 -5.09
N SER A 54 -9.70 -13.46 -3.95
CA SER A 54 -9.23 -12.12 -3.56
C SER A 54 -8.17 -12.17 -2.45
N ARG A 55 -7.13 -11.35 -2.61
CA ARG A 55 -6.10 -11.13 -1.59
C ARG A 55 -6.57 -10.04 -0.65
N LEU A 56 -6.33 -10.23 0.64
CA LEU A 56 -6.58 -9.25 1.68
C LEU A 56 -5.27 -8.91 2.40
N TYR A 57 -5.11 -7.63 2.68
CA TYR A 57 -3.91 -7.06 3.29
C TYR A 57 -4.29 -6.38 4.60
N ASP A 58 -3.38 -6.39 5.57
CA ASP A 58 -3.54 -5.58 6.77
C ASP A 58 -3.43 -4.08 6.40
N SER A 59 -4.47 -3.32 6.70
CA SER A 59 -4.56 -1.91 6.27
C SER A 59 -3.46 -1.03 6.87
N ARG A 60 -3.06 -1.29 8.12
CA ARG A 60 -1.99 -0.55 8.80
C ARG A 60 -0.64 -0.88 8.20
N GLN A 61 -0.35 -2.15 7.97
CA GLN A 61 0.92 -2.58 7.36
C GLN A 61 1.09 -2.01 5.94
N VAL A 62 0.02 -2.04 5.13
CA VAL A 62 0.03 -1.42 3.79
C VAL A 62 0.36 0.07 3.89
N GLY A 63 -0.31 0.81 4.79
CA GLY A 63 -0.08 2.24 4.96
C GLY A 63 1.35 2.58 5.37
N VAL A 64 1.90 1.84 6.34
CA VAL A 64 3.29 2.01 6.77
C VAL A 64 4.26 1.74 5.62
N CYS A 65 4.06 0.65 4.89
CA CYS A 65 4.92 0.28 3.77
C CYS A 65 4.88 1.32 2.64
N LEU A 66 3.68 1.72 2.20
CA LEU A 66 3.52 2.71 1.12
C LEU A 66 4.10 4.08 1.52
N LYS A 67 3.94 4.51 2.78
CA LYS A 67 4.57 5.73 3.28
C LYS A 67 6.10 5.67 3.25
N LYS A 68 6.69 4.52 3.60
CA LYS A 68 8.15 4.30 3.50
C LYS A 68 8.62 4.34 2.04
N ILE A 69 7.90 3.68 1.14
CA ILE A 69 8.21 3.69 -0.30
C ILE A 69 8.17 5.12 -0.84
N ASP A 70 7.13 5.89 -0.51
CA ASP A 70 6.98 7.28 -0.98
C ASP A 70 8.10 8.18 -0.46
N ASN A 71 8.45 8.05 0.83
CA ASN A 71 9.55 8.79 1.43
C ASN A 71 10.91 8.47 0.78
N LEU A 72 11.22 7.19 0.53
CA LEU A 72 12.47 6.80 -0.12
C LEU A 72 12.48 7.23 -1.60
N LYS A 73 11.35 7.17 -2.29
CA LYS A 73 11.25 7.69 -3.67
C LYS A 73 11.51 9.18 -3.73
N SER A 74 10.99 9.97 -2.79
CA SER A 74 11.23 11.42 -2.76
C SER A 74 12.68 11.79 -2.44
N GLN A 75 13.42 10.88 -1.82
CA GLN A 75 14.88 10.99 -1.62
C GLN A 75 15.70 10.52 -2.83
N GLY A 76 15.06 10.08 -3.92
CA GLY A 76 15.73 9.67 -5.15
C GLY A 76 16.15 8.19 -5.20
N TYR A 77 15.73 7.36 -4.24
CA TYR A 77 16.05 5.93 -4.28
C TYR A 77 15.27 5.23 -5.40
N SER A 78 15.98 4.38 -6.16
CA SER A 78 15.34 3.48 -7.12
C SER A 78 14.49 2.43 -6.40
N LEU A 79 13.41 1.97 -7.02
CA LEU A 79 12.54 0.96 -6.41
C LEU A 79 13.28 -0.34 -6.07
N LYS A 80 14.29 -0.72 -6.86
CA LYS A 80 15.16 -1.87 -6.58
C LYS A 80 15.90 -1.72 -5.23
N LEU A 81 16.44 -0.53 -4.96
CA LEU A 81 17.09 -0.23 -3.68
C LEU A 81 16.07 -0.23 -2.54
N ILE A 82 14.90 0.37 -2.75
CA ILE A 82 13.81 0.37 -1.76
C ILE A 82 13.43 -1.05 -1.37
N CYS A 83 13.26 -1.95 -2.34
CA CYS A 83 12.98 -3.37 -2.07
C CYS A 83 14.06 -4.02 -1.20
N ASN A 84 15.33 -3.76 -1.50
CA ASN A 84 16.44 -4.31 -0.72
C ASN A 84 16.48 -3.78 0.72
N LEU A 85 16.17 -2.49 0.91
CA LEU A 85 16.13 -1.86 2.23
C LEU A 85 14.96 -2.39 3.07
N LEU A 86 13.77 -2.50 2.46
CA LEU A 86 12.56 -2.88 3.18
C LEU A 86 12.42 -4.39 3.43
N ARG A 87 13.14 -5.24 2.68
CA ARG A 87 13.19 -6.70 2.92
C ARG A 87 14.12 -7.12 4.06
N LYS A 88 15.08 -6.27 4.44
CA LYS A 88 16.14 -6.61 5.40
C LYS A 88 15.82 -6.18 6.84
N GLY A 89 14.61 -5.67 7.10
CA GLY A 89 14.14 -5.23 8.41
C GLY A 89 13.08 -6.15 8.99
#